data_AF-A0A6A5BJN0-F1
#
_entry.id   AF-A0A6A5BJN0-F1
#
_cell.length_a   1.000
_cell.length_b   1.000
_cell.length_c   1.000
_cell.angle_alpha   90.00
_cell.angle_beta   90.00
_cell.angle_gamma   90.00
#
_symmetry.space_group_name_H-M   'P 1'
#
loop_
_entity.id
_entity.type
_entity.pdbx_description
1 polymer ?
#
loop_
_entity_poly.entity_id
_entity_poly.type
_entity_poly.pdbx_seq_one_letter_code
_entity_poly.pdbx_strand_id
1 'polypeptide(L)'
;MNNMMLPSEIEQNILAFNRSLKQVESLVQPLLEQPLTSKTSKLDPESRAKVNLCCAYTVNTLFYLYLKTQGINPDDHPIKQEIARIQLYFKKLKERSNKASSNDNRNDDDDDNHNSSTSSDNSNNSNSVHLNNNTTTANTSQQDSFPTTTTSSTTLPEGDNKKRKNKASDSSKRKKKK
;
A
#
# COMPACT_ATOMS: atom_id res chain seq x y z
N MET A 1 27.54 -24.71 -36.77
CA MET A 1 26.75 -23.65 -36.14
C MET A 1 26.44 -24.13 -34.74
N ASN A 2 27.03 -23.53 -33.71
CA ASN A 2 26.78 -23.95 -32.33
C ASN A 2 25.33 -23.59 -31.99
N ASN A 3 24.47 -24.59 -31.83
CA ASN A 3 23.17 -24.43 -31.17
C ASN A 3 23.47 -24.02 -29.73
N MET A 4 23.42 -22.72 -29.45
CA MET A 4 23.38 -22.19 -28.08
C MET A 4 22.05 -22.61 -27.46
N MET A 5 22.02 -23.83 -26.92
CA MET A 5 20.92 -24.28 -26.08
C MET A 5 20.99 -23.47 -24.78
N LEU A 6 20.01 -22.58 -24.59
CA LEU A 6 19.84 -21.87 -23.33
C LEU A 6 19.62 -22.90 -22.20
N PRO A 7 20.20 -22.69 -21.00
CA PRO A 7 19.85 -23.48 -19.83
C PRO A 7 18.34 -23.52 -19.63
N SER A 8 17.79 -24.71 -19.35
CA SER A 8 16.35 -24.94 -19.23
C SER A 8 15.67 -24.08 -18.17
N GLU A 9 16.36 -23.75 -17.07
CA GLU A 9 15.87 -22.84 -16.04
C GLU A 9 15.63 -21.42 -16.57
N ILE A 10 16.53 -20.92 -17.41
CA ILE A 10 16.42 -19.59 -18.03
C ILE A 10 15.26 -19.59 -19.04
N GLU A 11 15.15 -20.66 -19.83
CA GLU A 11 14.04 -20.83 -20.78
C GLU A 11 12.69 -20.82 -20.06
N GLN A 12 12.55 -21.55 -18.96
CA GLN A 12 11.32 -21.57 -18.16
C GLN A 12 10.97 -20.20 -17.59
N ASN A 13 11.96 -19.45 -17.08
CA ASN A 13 11.75 -18.10 -16.57
C ASN A 13 11.27 -17.13 -17.66
N ILE A 14 11.84 -17.22 -18.86
CA ILE A 14 11.42 -16.40 -20.01
C ILE A 14 9.99 -16.76 -20.43
N LEU A 15 9.65 -18.04 -20.49
CA LEU A 15 8.29 -18.50 -20.84
C LEU A 15 7.26 -18.04 -19.81
N ALA A 16 7.58 -18.14 -18.51
CA ALA A 16 6.75 -17.65 -17.43
C ALA A 16 6.54 -16.13 -17.53
N PHE A 17 7.62 -15.38 -17.75
CA PHE A 17 7.55 -13.92 -17.93
C PHE A 17 6.70 -13.53 -19.15
N ASN A 18 6.86 -14.20 -20.29
CA ASN A 18 6.05 -13.95 -21.49
C ASN A 18 4.56 -14.23 -21.23
N ARG A 19 4.23 -15.30 -20.52
CA ARG A 19 2.86 -15.60 -20.11
C ARG A 19 2.27 -14.50 -19.23
N SER A 20 3.03 -14.02 -18.24
CA SER A 20 2.61 -12.90 -17.39
C SER A 20 2.40 -11.62 -18.20
N LEU A 21 3.26 -11.32 -19.17
CA LEU A 21 3.08 -10.15 -20.06
C LEU A 21 1.78 -10.25 -20.89
N LYS A 22 1.49 -11.41 -21.47
CA LYS A 22 0.23 -11.64 -22.20
C LYS A 22 -1.00 -11.46 -21.32
N GLN A 23 -0.92 -11.87 -20.06
CA GLN A 23 -2.00 -11.65 -19.09
C GLN A 23 -2.19 -10.16 -18.81
N VAL A 24 -1.10 -9.41 -18.60
CA VAL A 24 -1.18 -7.95 -18.40
C VAL A 24 -1.76 -7.26 -19.63
N GLU A 25 -1.32 -7.63 -20.83
CA GLU A 25 -1.85 -7.11 -22.10
C GLU A 25 -3.36 -7.33 -22.20
N SER A 26 -3.83 -8.55 -21.93
CA SER A 26 -5.27 -8.87 -21.92
C SER A 26 -6.07 -8.06 -20.88
N LEU A 27 -5.49 -7.74 -19.73
CA LEU A 27 -6.17 -6.95 -18.68
C LEU A 27 -6.19 -5.46 -19.02
N VAL A 28 -5.17 -4.97 -19.72
CA VAL A 28 -5.04 -3.56 -20.10
C VAL A 28 -5.79 -3.25 -21.39
N GLN A 29 -5.98 -4.23 -22.27
CA GLN A 29 -6.67 -4.06 -23.57
C GLN A 29 -8.01 -3.31 -23.45
N PRO A 30 -8.94 -3.69 -22.55
CA PRO A 30 -10.22 -2.99 -22.43
C PRO A 30 -10.07 -1.54 -22.00
N LEU A 31 -8.98 -1.19 -21.30
CA LEU A 31 -8.68 0.19 -20.90
C LEU A 31 -8.20 1.04 -22.09
N LEU A 32 -7.52 0.44 -23.06
CA LEU A 32 -6.95 1.10 -24.23
C LEU A 32 -7.94 1.27 -25.39
N GLU A 33 -9.03 0.50 -25.42
CA GLU A 33 -10.05 0.54 -26.49
C GLU A 33 -10.69 1.93 -26.69
N GLN A 34 -10.74 2.75 -25.65
CA GLN A 34 -11.31 4.09 -25.68
C GLN A 34 -10.48 5.04 -24.81
N PRO A 35 -10.49 6.35 -25.07
CA PRO A 35 -9.79 7.32 -24.23
C PRO A 35 -10.18 7.17 -22.74
N LEU A 36 -9.19 7.24 -21.85
CA LEU A 36 -9.40 7.10 -20.40
C LEU A 36 -10.38 8.15 -19.85
N THR A 37 -10.39 9.35 -20.44
CA THR A 37 -11.34 10.43 -20.13
C THR A 37 -12.79 10.00 -20.36
N SER A 38 -13.06 9.32 -21.48
CA SER A 38 -14.40 8.79 -21.80
C SER A 38 -14.84 7.76 -20.76
N LYS A 39 -13.94 6.84 -20.37
CA LYS A 39 -14.22 5.78 -19.38
C LYS A 39 -14.43 6.32 -17.96
N THR A 40 -13.76 7.42 -17.60
CA THR A 40 -13.77 7.97 -16.23
C THR A 40 -14.72 9.16 -16.03
N SER A 41 -15.29 9.71 -17.11
CA SER A 41 -16.17 10.89 -17.08
C SER A 41 -17.41 10.73 -16.21
N LYS A 42 -17.96 9.51 -16.13
CA LYS A 42 -19.16 9.17 -15.34
C LYS A 42 -18.85 8.71 -13.91
N LEU A 43 -17.58 8.53 -13.57
CA LEU A 43 -17.17 8.12 -12.23
C LEU A 43 -17.22 9.32 -11.28
N ASP A 44 -17.54 9.05 -10.02
CA ASP A 44 -17.36 9.99 -8.93
C ASP A 44 -15.86 10.41 -8.82
N PRO A 45 -15.58 11.57 -8.22
CA PRO A 45 -14.20 12.07 -8.12
C PRO A 45 -13.22 11.10 -7.44
N GLU A 46 -13.67 10.32 -6.45
CA GLU A 46 -12.81 9.38 -5.73
C GLU A 46 -12.44 8.19 -6.62
N SER A 47 -13.43 7.55 -7.23
CA SER A 47 -13.23 6.42 -8.15
C SER A 47 -12.39 6.84 -9.36
N ARG A 48 -12.63 8.05 -9.89
CA ARG A 48 -11.81 8.63 -10.96
C ARG A 48 -10.35 8.79 -10.54
N ALA A 49 -10.09 9.26 -9.33
CA ALA A 49 -8.73 9.37 -8.82
C ALA A 49 -8.06 7.99 -8.66
N LYS A 50 -8.78 6.97 -8.17
CA LYS A 50 -8.28 5.59 -8.06
C LYS A 50 -7.84 5.06 -9.42
N VAL A 51 -8.70 5.18 -10.45
CA VAL A 51 -8.37 4.71 -11.80
C VAL A 51 -7.11 5.40 -12.34
N ASN A 52 -7.01 6.73 -12.21
CA ASN A 52 -5.84 7.47 -12.67
C ASN A 52 -4.54 7.06 -11.95
N LEU A 53 -4.58 6.88 -10.63
CA LEU A 53 -3.42 6.42 -9.87
C LEU A 53 -3.02 4.99 -10.23
N CYS A 54 -3.98 4.09 -10.43
CA CYS A 54 -3.70 2.74 -10.91
C CYS A 54 -3.06 2.76 -12.31
N CYS A 55 -3.56 3.58 -13.24
CA CYS A 55 -2.98 3.71 -14.57
C CYS A 55 -1.53 4.22 -14.50
N ALA A 56 -1.28 5.27 -13.71
CA ALA A 56 0.06 5.80 -13.50
C ALA A 56 0.98 4.74 -12.89
N TYR A 57 0.52 4.01 -11.87
CA TYR A 57 1.29 2.95 -11.24
C TYR A 57 1.64 1.83 -12.23
N THR A 58 0.68 1.38 -13.04
CA THR A 58 0.89 0.34 -14.04
C THR A 58 1.94 0.73 -15.06
N VAL A 59 1.86 1.93 -15.65
CA VAL A 59 2.84 2.39 -16.66
C VAL A 59 4.24 2.49 -16.04
N ASN A 60 4.36 3.05 -14.84
CA ASN A 60 5.65 3.17 -14.17
C ASN A 60 6.23 1.80 -13.78
N THR A 61 5.39 0.84 -13.39
CA THR A 61 5.81 -0.53 -13.07
C THR A 61 6.27 -1.27 -14.33
N LEU A 62 5.56 -1.12 -15.45
CA LEU A 62 5.97 -1.70 -16.73
C LEU A 62 7.29 -1.11 -17.21
N PHE A 63 7.49 0.19 -17.04
CA PHE A 63 8.77 0.84 -17.34
C PHE A 63 9.90 0.37 -16.42
N TYR A 64 9.64 0.20 -15.13
CA TYR A 64 10.58 -0.42 -14.18
C TYR A 64 10.99 -1.83 -14.63
N LEU A 65 10.03 -2.66 -15.05
CA LEU A 65 10.29 -3.99 -15.61
C LEU A 65 11.14 -3.91 -16.88
N TYR A 66 10.84 -2.98 -17.78
CA TYR A 66 11.62 -2.75 -19.00
C TYR A 66 13.08 -2.42 -18.70
N LEU A 67 13.36 -1.55 -17.74
CA LEU A 67 14.75 -1.26 -17.34
C LEU A 67 15.50 -2.52 -16.90
N LYS A 68 14.84 -3.40 -16.13
CA LYS A 68 15.42 -4.68 -15.71
C LYS A 68 15.73 -5.59 -16.90
N THR A 69 14.91 -5.59 -17.96
CA THR A 69 15.21 -6.37 -19.17
C THR A 69 16.36 -5.80 -20.00
N GLN A 70 16.61 -4.50 -19.90
CA GLN A 70 17.78 -3.85 -20.50
C GLN A 70 19.06 -3.99 -19.66
N GLY A 71 18.99 -4.65 -18.50
CA GLY A 71 20.11 -4.75 -17.56
C GLY A 71 20.42 -3.44 -16.83
N ILE A 72 19.51 -2.46 -16.87
CA ILE A 72 19.64 -1.20 -16.14
C ILE A 72 19.08 -1.42 -14.72
N ASN A 73 19.86 -1.08 -13.70
CA ASN A 73 19.39 -1.14 -12.32
C ASN A 73 18.34 -0.03 -12.08
N PRO A 74 17.06 -0.36 -11.83
CA PRO A 74 16.03 0.64 -11.65
C PRO A 74 16.13 1.38 -10.30
N ASP A 75 16.90 0.88 -9.33
CA ASP A 75 17.13 1.58 -8.07
C ASP A 75 17.97 2.85 -8.23
N ASP A 76 18.83 2.87 -9.25
CA ASP A 76 19.66 4.02 -9.62
C ASP A 76 18.96 4.94 -10.64
N HIS A 77 17.73 4.61 -11.02
CA HIS A 77 16.95 5.34 -12.02
C HIS A 77 15.86 6.20 -11.35
N PRO A 78 15.52 7.41 -11.88
CA PRO A 78 14.46 8.27 -11.34
C PRO A 78 13.06 7.63 -11.22
N ILE A 79 12.85 6.48 -11.87
CA ILE A 79 11.59 5.71 -11.81
C ILE A 79 11.22 5.33 -10.37
N LYS A 80 12.21 5.11 -9.50
CA LYS A 80 11.99 4.83 -8.09
C LYS A 80 11.26 5.98 -7.38
N GLN A 81 11.64 7.21 -7.71
CA GLN A 81 11.01 8.41 -7.17
C GLN A 81 9.58 8.57 -7.68
N GLU A 82 9.34 8.22 -8.95
CA GLU A 82 8.01 8.24 -9.55
C GLU A 82 7.06 7.23 -8.89
N ILE A 83 7.53 6.01 -8.63
CA ILE A 83 6.74 5.01 -7.90
C ILE A 83 6.44 5.49 -6.47
N ALA A 84 7.43 6.03 -5.75
CA ALA A 84 7.23 6.58 -4.41
C ALA A 84 6.24 7.74 -4.39
N ARG A 85 6.29 8.61 -5.41
CA ARG A 85 5.34 9.71 -5.61
C ARG A 85 3.92 9.18 -5.77
N ILE A 86 3.71 8.14 -6.58
CA ILE A 86 2.39 7.53 -6.78
C ILE A 86 1.86 6.89 -5.48
N GLN A 87 2.71 6.19 -4.73
CA GLN A 87 2.35 5.62 -3.43
C GLN A 87 1.90 6.69 -2.42
N LEU A 88 2.58 7.84 -2.41
CA LEU A 88 2.16 8.98 -1.59
C LEU A 88 0.75 9.47 -1.97
N TYR A 89 0.42 9.50 -3.26
CA TYR A 89 -0.93 9.90 -3.70
C TYR A 89 -2.00 8.85 -3.35
N PHE A 90 -1.69 7.55 -3.39
CA PHE A 90 -2.60 6.53 -2.86
C PHE A 90 -2.90 6.74 -1.37
N LYS A 91 -1.86 7.05 -0.58
CA LYS A 91 -2.04 7.37 0.84
C LYS A 91 -2.94 8.59 1.05
N LYS A 92 -2.71 9.68 0.31
CA LYS A 92 -3.54 10.89 0.36
C LYS A 92 -4.99 10.62 -0.01
N LEU A 93 -5.23 9.78 -1.02
CA LEU A 93 -6.58 9.40 -1.44
C LEU A 93 -7.31 8.60 -0.34
N LYS A 94 -6.62 7.65 0.30
CA LYS A 94 -7.16 6.88 1.42
C LYS A 94 -7.49 7.76 2.63
N GLU A 95 -6.61 8.70 2.96
CA GLU A 95 -6.86 9.66 4.05
C GLU A 95 -8.09 10.54 3.78
N ARG A 96 -8.32 10.94 2.52
CA ARG A 96 -9.50 11.71 2.13
C ARG A 96 -10.78 10.90 2.28
N SER A 97 -10.78 9.65 1.82
CA SER A 97 -11.91 8.73 1.93
C SER A 97 -12.29 8.46 3.39
N ASN A 98 -11.30 8.21 4.25
CA ASN A 98 -11.54 7.97 5.69
C ASN A 98 -12.06 9.19 6.45
N LYS A 99 -11.63 10.41 6.09
CA LYS A 99 -12.11 11.63 6.74
C LYS A 99 -13.57 11.93 6.39
N ALA A 100 -14.01 11.60 5.17
CA ALA A 100 -15.39 11.77 4.74
C ALA A 100 -16.36 10.91 5.58
N SER A 101 -15.97 9.68 5.94
CA SER A 101 -16.81 8.80 6.78
C SER A 101 -16.77 9.12 8.28
N SER A 102 -15.80 9.90 8.75
CA SER A 102 -15.64 10.22 10.18
C SER A 102 -16.41 11.47 10.61
N ASN A 103 -16.74 12.36 9.67
CA ASN A 103 -17.33 13.67 9.95
C ASN A 103 -18.87 13.67 10.01
N ASP A 104 -19.50 12.52 9.72
CA ASP A 104 -20.96 12.33 9.67
C ASP A 104 -21.56 11.90 11.03
N ASN A 105 -20.73 11.81 12.08
CA ASN A 105 -21.14 11.38 13.43
C ASN A 105 -21.10 12.52 14.48
N ARG A 106 -21.08 13.78 14.05
CA ARG A 106 -21.42 14.87 14.99
C ARG A 106 -22.94 14.97 15.01
N ASN A 107 -23.55 14.20 15.91
CA ASN A 107 -24.85 14.56 16.45
C ASN A 107 -24.65 15.96 17.03
N ASP A 108 -25.14 16.98 16.32
CA ASP A 108 -25.55 18.23 16.96
C ASP A 108 -26.70 17.83 17.89
N ASP A 109 -26.37 17.42 19.11
CA ASP A 109 -27.33 17.35 20.19
C ASP A 109 -27.80 18.79 20.41
N ASP A 110 -29.06 19.03 20.06
CA ASP A 110 -29.82 20.25 20.32
C ASP A 110 -29.66 20.68 21.79
N ASP A 111 -28.83 21.70 22.05
CA ASP A 111 -28.80 22.41 23.34
C ASP A 111 -29.89 23.50 23.32
N ASP A 112 -31.15 23.06 23.25
CA ASP A 112 -32.34 23.89 23.45
C ASP A 112 -32.52 24.15 24.96
N ASN A 113 -31.70 25.03 25.53
CA ASN A 113 -31.88 25.53 26.89
C ASN A 113 -32.98 26.62 26.92
N HIS A 114 -34.23 26.20 26.84
CA HIS A 114 -35.40 27.02 27.20
C HIS A 114 -35.66 26.93 28.70
N ASN A 115 -35.09 27.84 29.49
CA ASN A 115 -35.51 28.04 30.88
C ASN A 115 -36.72 28.99 30.95
N SER A 116 -37.91 28.44 30.72
CA SER A 116 -39.18 29.02 31.16
C SER A 116 -39.69 28.17 32.32
N SER A 117 -39.29 28.52 33.55
CA SER A 117 -39.84 27.93 34.76
C SER A 117 -41.24 28.50 35.06
N THR A 118 -42.28 27.81 34.58
CA THR A 118 -43.62 27.80 35.20
C THR A 118 -43.71 26.59 36.10
N SER A 119 -43.78 26.81 37.41
CA SER A 119 -44.01 25.79 38.43
C SER A 119 -45.51 25.53 38.59
N SER A 120 -45.95 24.28 38.39
CA SER A 120 -47.09 23.66 39.08
C SER A 120 -47.11 22.15 38.82
N ASP A 121 -46.90 21.39 39.90
CA ASP A 121 -47.46 20.09 40.27
C ASP A 121 -47.90 19.08 39.18
N ASN A 122 -47.41 17.84 39.28
CA ASN A 122 -48.20 16.71 39.79
C ASN A 122 -47.44 15.37 39.71
N SER A 123 -47.80 14.51 40.64
CA SER A 123 -47.24 13.24 41.10
C SER A 123 -47.55 12.01 40.23
N ASN A 124 -46.87 10.90 40.59
CA ASN A 124 -47.17 9.46 40.34
C ASN A 124 -46.53 8.82 39.09
N ASN A 125 -46.12 7.56 39.04
CA ASN A 125 -45.88 6.45 39.99
C ASN A 125 -45.46 5.22 39.13
N SER A 126 -44.58 4.35 39.67
CA SER A 126 -44.45 2.89 39.40
C SER A 126 -43.88 2.32 38.08
N ASN A 127 -42.71 1.67 38.24
CA ASN A 127 -42.31 0.29 37.85
C ASN A 127 -42.72 -0.34 36.49
N SER A 128 -41.70 -0.77 35.72
CA SER A 128 -41.65 -2.03 34.93
C SER A 128 -40.20 -2.20 34.39
N VAL A 129 -39.35 -3.12 34.87
CA VAL A 129 -39.17 -4.55 34.52
C VAL A 129 -38.80 -4.82 33.03
N HIS A 130 -37.54 -5.24 32.82
CA HIS A 130 -37.02 -6.25 31.83
C HIS A 130 -37.03 -5.84 30.33
N LEU A 131 -36.15 -6.20 29.39
CA LEU A 131 -35.19 -7.29 29.11
C LEU A 131 -33.98 -6.78 28.28
N ASN A 132 -32.91 -7.57 28.32
CA ASN A 132 -31.93 -7.90 27.26
C ASN A 132 -32.28 -7.48 25.82
N ASN A 133 -31.23 -7.20 25.03
CA ASN A 133 -30.91 -8.00 23.84
C ASN A 133 -29.47 -7.78 23.35
N ASN A 134 -28.75 -8.89 23.21
CA ASN A 134 -27.50 -9.01 22.47
C ASN A 134 -27.74 -8.73 20.98
N THR A 135 -26.86 -7.95 20.36
CA THR A 135 -26.64 -8.00 18.91
C THR A 135 -25.13 -8.08 18.64
N THR A 136 -24.69 -9.32 18.45
CA THR A 136 -23.48 -9.65 17.69
C THR A 136 -23.69 -9.20 16.25
N THR A 137 -23.11 -8.08 15.86
CA THR A 137 -22.93 -7.74 14.44
C THR A 137 -21.55 -8.22 13.99
N ALA A 138 -21.57 -9.29 13.21
CA ALA A 138 -20.42 -9.83 12.50
C ALA A 138 -19.81 -8.75 11.59
N ASN A 139 -18.60 -8.31 11.93
CA ASN A 139 -17.86 -7.35 11.13
C ASN A 139 -17.00 -8.10 10.09
N THR A 140 -17.60 -8.42 8.94
CA THR A 140 -16.85 -8.88 7.76
C THR A 140 -16.19 -7.66 7.12
N SER A 141 -15.01 -7.29 7.61
CA SER A 141 -14.13 -6.34 6.93
C SER A 141 -13.48 -7.02 5.73
N GLN A 142 -14.04 -6.80 4.54
CA GLN A 142 -13.33 -7.02 3.29
C GLN A 142 -12.28 -5.91 3.14
N GLN A 143 -11.02 -6.32 3.25
CA GLN A 143 -9.87 -5.43 3.20
C GLN A 143 -9.50 -5.22 1.73
N ASP A 144 -9.83 -4.06 1.17
CA ASP A 144 -9.29 -3.60 -0.11
C ASP A 144 -7.77 -3.45 0.02
N SER A 145 -7.08 -4.49 -0.44
CA SER A 145 -5.64 -4.64 -0.35
C SER A 145 -4.99 -3.92 -1.53
N PHE A 146 -4.44 -2.73 -1.29
CA PHE A 146 -3.66 -2.00 -2.29
C PHE A 146 -2.32 -2.70 -2.56
N PRO A 147 -1.77 -2.61 -3.78
CA PRO A 147 -0.52 -3.27 -4.15
C PRO A 147 0.63 -2.69 -3.32
N THR A 148 1.14 -3.49 -2.38
CA THR A 148 2.38 -3.25 -1.65
C THR A 148 3.48 -4.05 -2.32
N THR A 149 4.55 -3.40 -2.75
CA THR A 149 5.76 -4.08 -3.20
C THR A 149 6.54 -4.57 -1.98
N THR A 150 6.46 -5.87 -1.70
CA THR A 150 7.44 -6.56 -0.85
C THR A 150 8.77 -6.58 -1.59
N THR A 151 9.68 -5.66 -1.23
CA THR A 151 11.11 -5.77 -1.55
C THR A 151 11.68 -6.97 -0.79
N SER A 152 11.74 -8.13 -1.45
CA SER A 152 12.57 -9.25 -1.03
C SER A 152 14.03 -8.89 -1.31
N SER A 153 14.74 -8.54 -0.23
CA SER A 153 16.20 -8.47 -0.19
C SER A 153 16.78 -9.87 -0.42
N THR A 154 17.39 -10.11 -1.57
CA THR A 154 18.26 -11.28 -1.78
C THR A 154 19.59 -11.03 -1.09
N THR A 155 19.78 -11.65 0.08
CA THR A 155 21.08 -11.79 0.75
C THR A 155 21.93 -12.83 0.03
N LEU A 156 23.11 -12.43 -0.42
CA LEU A 156 24.20 -13.36 -0.82
C LEU A 156 24.87 -13.94 0.44
N PRO A 157 25.41 -15.18 0.40
CA PRO A 157 25.97 -15.84 1.57
C PRO A 157 27.38 -15.33 1.90
N GLU A 158 27.57 -14.92 3.15
CA GLU A 158 28.84 -14.47 3.72
C GLU A 158 29.62 -15.66 4.32
N GLY A 159 30.94 -15.65 4.09
CA GLY A 159 31.83 -16.79 4.23
C GLY A 159 32.18 -17.25 5.65
N ASP A 160 32.66 -18.49 5.69
CA ASP A 160 33.16 -19.22 6.84
C ASP A 160 34.23 -18.47 7.67
N ASN A 161 33.89 -18.12 8.92
CA ASN A 161 34.85 -17.59 9.88
C ASN A 161 35.37 -18.70 10.82
N LYS A 162 36.56 -19.24 10.49
CA LYS A 162 37.33 -20.13 11.37
C LYS A 162 38.09 -19.33 12.44
N LYS A 163 37.50 -19.31 13.63
CA LYS A 163 38.09 -19.33 14.98
C LYS A 163 39.63 -19.55 15.06
N ARG A 164 40.40 -18.53 15.47
CA ARG A 164 41.65 -18.71 16.23
C ARG A 164 41.80 -17.60 17.30
N LYS A 165 41.73 -18.02 18.57
CA LYS A 165 42.24 -17.29 19.74
C LYS A 165 43.77 -17.37 19.75
N ASN A 166 44.43 -16.30 20.20
CA ASN A 166 45.67 -16.21 21.01
C ASN A 166 46.14 -14.74 20.98
N LYS A 167 46.84 -14.13 21.92
CA LYS A 167 47.10 -14.23 23.37
C LYS A 167 47.93 -12.95 23.68
N ALA A 168 47.82 -12.42 24.90
CA ALA A 168 48.39 -11.16 25.39
C ALA A 168 49.89 -10.89 25.11
N SER A 169 50.25 -9.61 25.00
CA SER A 169 51.41 -8.93 25.62
C SER A 169 51.30 -7.42 25.32
N ASP A 170 50.92 -6.58 26.27
CA ASP A 170 51.80 -5.76 27.12
C ASP A 170 53.09 -5.26 26.46
N SER A 171 53.17 -3.97 26.15
CA SER A 171 54.31 -3.12 26.51
C SER A 171 54.10 -1.64 26.16
N SER A 172 54.09 -0.84 27.21
CA SER A 172 54.40 0.59 27.31
C SER A 172 55.40 1.15 26.29
N LYS A 173 55.12 2.36 25.72
CA LYS A 173 56.04 3.55 25.75
C LYS A 173 55.52 4.77 24.94
N ARG A 174 55.03 5.78 25.67
CA ARG A 174 55.62 7.14 25.83
C ARG A 174 56.17 7.90 24.60
N LYS A 175 55.53 9.03 24.23
CA LYS A 175 56.04 10.43 23.99
C LYS A 175 55.14 11.16 22.96
N LYS A 176 54.39 12.23 23.31
CA LYS A 176 54.74 13.69 23.31
C LYS A 176 55.47 14.09 22.01
N LYS A 177 55.13 15.13 21.26
CA LYS A 177 54.59 16.47 21.62
C LYS A 177 54.36 17.25 20.30
N LYS A 178 53.48 18.26 20.36
CA LYS A 178 53.41 19.53 19.60
C LYS A 178 53.97 19.58 18.19
#